data_AF-A0A7L2SA73-F1
#
_entry.id   AF-A0A7L2SA73-F1
#
_cell.length_a   1.000
_cell.length_b   1.000
_cell.length_c   1.000
_cell.angle_alpha   90.00
_cell.angle_beta   90.00
_cell.angle_gamma   90.00
#
_symmetry.space_group_name_H-M   'P 1'
#
loop_
_entity.id
_entity.type
_entity.pdbx_description
1 polymer ?
#
loop_
_entity_poly.entity_id
_entity_poly.type
_entity_poly.pdbx_seq_one_letter_code
_entity_poly.pdbx_strand_id
1 'polypeptide(L)'
;TDDMAELLLGESKLEQFLKENTLKYSNSPRGPQPKLTEVRKHLTAALDRGNLKPEFLQEANLIMAKLNYVEGDYKEALNTYARVGVDDLQLTAVPPYRLRMIAEAYSTKGLCLEKLPISSSASNLHVDREQEIVTCYEKAGDIALLYLQEIERVINANIQNRSPKPGPTAHEQELGFFLETGLQRAHVLYFKNGNLTRGVGRFRELLRAVETRTTQNLRMTIARQLAEILLRGMCEQSYWNPLEDPPHQSPLDDPLRKGSNTKNYALSRRPRVYTGENIFCPQENTEEALLLLLISESMANRDAVLSRIPEHKNDRIISLQSASVVYDLLTIALGRRGQYEMLSECLERAMKFAFEEFHLWYQFALSLMAAGKSARAVKVLKECIRLKPDDATIPLLAAKLCMGSLHWLEEAERFAKAVVDLGDKTSEFKAKGYLALGLTYSLQATDASLRGMQEVLQRKALLSFQRAHSLSPMDHLAAFYLALQLAISRQIPEALGYVRQALQLQGDDANSLHLLALLLSAQKHYHDALNIIDMALSEYPENFM
;
A
#
# COMPACT_ATOMS: atom_id res chain seq x y z
N THR A 1 -21.29 54.10 6.53
CA THR A 1 -20.87 52.95 5.71
C THR A 1 -21.41 51.70 6.35
N ASP A 2 -21.95 50.79 5.57
CA ASP A 2 -22.61 49.59 6.07
C ASP A 2 -21.57 48.60 6.65
N ASP A 3 -21.67 48.28 7.93
CA ASP A 3 -20.70 47.40 8.62
C ASP A 3 -20.74 45.97 8.07
N MET A 4 -21.85 45.57 7.44
CA MET A 4 -21.93 44.32 6.68
C MET A 4 -21.02 44.36 5.45
N ALA A 5 -20.96 45.50 4.75
CA ALA A 5 -20.07 45.65 3.61
C ALA A 5 -18.60 45.60 4.04
N GLU A 6 -18.26 46.19 5.19
CA GLU A 6 -16.91 46.11 5.75
C GLU A 6 -16.51 44.67 6.10
N LEU A 7 -17.41 43.90 6.74
CA LEU A 7 -17.19 42.48 7.04
C LEU A 7 -16.94 41.65 5.76
N LEU A 8 -17.82 41.77 4.77
CA LEU A 8 -17.73 41.01 3.52
C LEU A 8 -16.49 41.39 2.70
N LEU A 9 -16.10 42.68 2.69
CA LEU A 9 -14.86 43.12 2.05
C LEU A 9 -13.62 42.56 2.78
N GLY A 10 -13.64 42.56 4.11
CA GLY A 10 -12.59 41.95 4.93
C GLY A 10 -12.42 40.46 4.64
N GLU A 11 -13.51 39.68 4.67
CA GLU A 11 -13.48 38.24 4.34
C GLU A 11 -12.99 38.00 2.92
N SER A 12 -13.58 38.70 1.94
CA SER A 12 -13.28 38.49 0.52
C SER A 12 -11.80 38.76 0.21
N LYS A 13 -11.24 39.86 0.74
CA LYS A 13 -9.83 40.20 0.54
C LYS A 13 -8.90 39.22 1.25
N LEU A 14 -9.27 38.72 2.43
CA LEU A 14 -8.47 37.71 3.13
C LEU A 14 -8.45 36.38 2.37
N GLU A 15 -9.60 35.88 1.93
CA GLU A 15 -9.68 34.61 1.21
C GLU A 15 -9.01 34.73 -0.18
N GLN A 16 -9.17 35.86 -0.87
CA GLN A 16 -8.45 36.13 -2.11
C GLN A 16 -6.93 36.15 -1.90
N PHE A 17 -6.48 36.80 -0.82
CA PHE A 17 -5.08 36.79 -0.46
C PHE A 17 -4.58 35.36 -0.26
N LEU A 18 -5.28 34.54 0.53
CA LEU A 18 -4.90 33.16 0.82
C LEU A 18 -4.87 32.25 -0.41
N LYS A 19 -5.76 32.48 -1.39
CA LYS A 19 -5.73 31.78 -2.69
C LYS A 19 -4.50 32.13 -3.52
N GLU A 20 -4.16 33.41 -3.61
CA GLU A 20 -2.94 33.87 -4.32
C GLU A 20 -1.65 33.44 -3.60
N ASN A 21 -1.76 33.16 -2.30
CA ASN A 21 -0.64 33.01 -1.39
C ASN A 21 -0.77 31.74 -0.54
N THR A 22 -0.82 30.58 -1.19
CA THR A 22 -1.02 29.29 -0.54
C THR A 22 -0.09 29.12 0.66
N LEU A 23 -0.69 28.87 1.83
CA LEU A 23 0.06 28.61 3.05
C LEU A 23 0.66 27.21 3.00
N LYS A 24 1.92 27.09 3.41
CA LYS A 24 2.59 25.81 3.63
C LYS A 24 2.89 25.67 5.11
N TYR A 25 2.78 24.46 5.64
CA TYR A 25 3.02 24.18 7.07
C TYR A 25 4.42 24.64 7.56
N SER A 26 5.41 24.64 6.67
CA SER A 26 6.79 25.06 6.94
C SER A 26 7.04 26.57 6.86
N ASN A 27 6.11 27.37 6.34
CA ASN A 27 6.35 28.79 6.13
C ASN A 27 6.03 29.60 7.39
N SER A 28 6.99 30.44 7.78
CA SER A 28 6.88 31.45 8.85
C SER A 28 5.77 32.46 8.58
N PRO A 29 5.25 33.13 9.62
CA PRO A 29 4.18 34.12 9.49
C PRO A 29 4.54 35.20 8.48
N ARG A 30 3.56 35.59 7.67
CA ARG A 30 3.74 36.64 6.68
C ARG A 30 3.64 37.95 7.45
N GLY A 31 4.76 38.66 7.62
CA GLY A 31 4.78 39.99 8.22
C GLY A 31 3.77 40.94 7.55
N PRO A 32 3.50 42.11 8.14
CA PRO A 32 2.39 42.98 7.74
C PRO A 32 2.47 43.30 6.24
N GLN A 33 1.56 42.72 5.47
CA GLN A 33 1.45 42.97 4.04
C GLN A 33 0.38 44.04 3.79
N PRO A 34 0.54 44.92 2.79
CA PRO A 34 -0.43 45.98 2.52
C PRO A 34 -1.88 45.46 2.37
N LYS A 35 -2.05 44.30 1.72
CA LYS A 35 -3.35 43.62 1.57
C LYS A 35 -3.94 43.19 2.93
N LEU A 36 -3.13 42.67 3.84
CA LEU A 36 -3.57 42.24 5.18
C LEU A 36 -3.89 43.43 6.09
N THR A 37 -3.14 44.52 5.98
CA THR A 37 -3.45 45.78 6.68
C THR A 37 -4.82 46.33 6.26
N GLU A 38 -5.18 46.20 4.98
CA GLU A 38 -6.48 46.60 4.48
C GLU A 38 -7.61 45.71 5.02
N VAL A 39 -7.41 44.38 5.04
CA VAL A 39 -8.33 43.44 5.69
C VAL A 39 -8.54 43.83 7.16
N ARG A 40 -7.45 44.08 7.90
CA ARG A 40 -7.49 44.49 9.31
C ARG A 40 -8.33 45.75 9.49
N LYS A 41 -8.13 46.78 8.65
CA LYS A 41 -8.91 48.02 8.70
C LYS A 41 -10.40 47.78 8.53
N HIS A 42 -10.80 46.98 7.56
CA HIS A 42 -12.21 46.63 7.32
C HIS A 42 -12.81 45.89 8.51
N LEU A 43 -12.13 44.86 9.03
CA LEU A 43 -12.64 44.07 10.17
C LEU A 43 -12.69 44.87 11.46
N THR A 44 -11.68 45.70 11.75
CA THR A 44 -11.68 46.60 12.91
C THR A 44 -12.81 47.62 12.81
N ALA A 45 -13.02 48.22 11.63
CA ALA A 45 -14.14 49.15 11.43
C ALA A 45 -15.51 48.49 11.66
N ALA A 46 -15.69 47.24 11.23
CA ALA A 46 -16.92 46.47 11.46
C ALA A 46 -17.14 46.12 12.94
N LEU A 47 -16.06 45.79 13.67
CA LEU A 47 -16.10 45.43 15.09
C LEU A 47 -16.29 46.65 16.01
N ASP A 48 -15.60 47.76 15.74
CA ASP A 48 -15.61 48.96 16.59
C ASP A 48 -16.95 49.70 16.56
N ARG A 49 -17.62 49.72 15.40
CA ARG A 49 -18.92 50.38 15.25
C ARG A 49 -20.06 49.55 15.82
N GLY A 50 -19.93 48.22 15.85
CA GLY A 50 -20.84 47.32 16.56
C GLY A 50 -22.27 47.23 16.00
N ASN A 51 -22.56 47.70 14.79
CA ASN A 51 -23.93 47.68 14.24
C ASN A 51 -24.33 46.33 13.59
N LEU A 52 -23.50 45.30 13.74
CA LEU A 52 -23.73 43.96 13.22
C LEU A 52 -24.59 43.13 14.20
N LYS A 53 -25.40 42.21 13.66
CA LYS A 53 -26.07 41.19 14.49
C LYS A 53 -25.02 40.35 15.23
N PRO A 54 -25.35 39.75 16.40
CA PRO A 54 -24.40 38.96 17.19
C PRO A 54 -23.67 37.87 16.39
N GLU A 55 -24.40 37.23 15.47
CA GLU A 55 -23.87 36.22 14.57
C GLU A 55 -22.75 36.75 13.66
N PHE A 56 -22.94 37.93 13.07
CA PHE A 56 -21.95 38.57 12.20
C PHE A 56 -20.79 39.17 12.99
N LEU A 57 -21.02 39.58 14.24
CA LEU A 57 -19.93 39.95 15.16
C LEU A 57 -19.06 38.73 15.49
N GLN A 58 -19.65 37.56 15.71
CA GLN A 58 -18.90 36.31 15.88
C GLN A 58 -18.10 36.00 14.61
N GLU A 59 -18.72 36.07 13.44
CA GLU A 59 -18.05 35.84 12.14
C GLU A 59 -16.86 36.80 11.94
N ALA A 60 -17.04 38.09 12.22
CA ALA A 60 -15.97 39.09 12.15
C ALA A 60 -14.80 38.77 13.10
N ASN A 61 -15.08 38.31 14.33
CA ASN A 61 -14.05 37.89 15.26
C ASN A 61 -13.31 36.61 14.80
N LEU A 62 -14.01 35.63 14.22
CA LEU A 62 -13.37 34.43 13.68
C LEU A 62 -12.44 34.76 12.50
N ILE A 63 -12.86 35.66 11.62
CA ILE A 63 -12.04 36.12 10.49
C ILE A 63 -10.83 36.93 11.02
N MET A 64 -11.03 37.78 12.03
CA MET A 64 -9.94 38.49 12.70
C MET A 64 -8.93 37.53 13.34
N ALA A 65 -9.39 36.46 14.00
CA ALA A 65 -8.51 35.44 14.57
C ALA A 65 -7.71 34.69 13.49
N LYS A 66 -8.34 34.38 12.36
CA LYS A 66 -7.66 33.81 11.18
C LYS A 66 -6.60 34.77 10.64
N LEU A 67 -6.91 36.06 10.52
CA LEU A 67 -5.95 37.10 10.12
C LEU A 67 -4.76 37.17 11.09
N ASN A 68 -5.02 37.19 12.40
CA ASN A 68 -3.98 37.21 13.43
C ASN A 68 -3.04 36.00 13.30
N TYR A 69 -3.57 34.80 13.04
CA TYR A 69 -2.73 33.63 12.73
C TYR A 69 -1.83 33.84 11.51
N VAL A 70 -2.39 34.37 10.41
CA VAL A 70 -1.63 34.62 9.16
C VAL A 70 -0.51 35.64 9.38
N GLU A 71 -0.75 36.67 10.19
CA GLU A 71 0.24 37.69 10.56
C GLU A 71 1.23 37.21 11.65
N GLY A 72 0.96 36.06 12.29
CA GLY A 72 1.84 35.44 13.29
C GLY A 72 1.53 35.77 14.74
N ASP A 73 0.45 36.49 15.03
CA ASP A 73 -0.03 36.74 16.39
C ASP A 73 -0.92 35.59 16.89
N TYR A 74 -0.27 34.48 17.23
CA TYR A 74 -0.97 33.28 17.68
C TYR A 74 -1.66 33.46 19.03
N LYS A 75 -1.13 34.32 19.91
CA LYS A 75 -1.73 34.56 21.24
C LYS A 75 -3.04 35.30 21.09
N GLU A 76 -3.07 36.35 20.27
CA GLU A 76 -4.29 37.12 20.09
C GLU A 76 -5.37 36.35 19.31
N ALA A 77 -4.96 35.49 18.37
CA ALA A 77 -5.88 34.55 17.74
C ALA A 77 -6.55 33.63 18.78
N LEU A 78 -5.79 33.05 19.71
CA LEU A 78 -6.36 32.19 20.78
C LEU A 78 -7.26 32.95 21.74
N ASN A 79 -6.86 34.17 22.15
CA ASN A 79 -7.70 35.03 22.98
C ASN A 79 -9.04 35.31 22.30
N THR A 80 -9.01 35.58 20.99
CA THR A 80 -10.21 35.83 20.19
C THR A 80 -11.09 34.59 20.13
N TYR A 81 -10.54 33.40 19.86
CA TYR A 81 -11.31 32.15 19.87
C TYR A 81 -11.92 31.83 21.24
N ALA A 82 -11.17 32.07 22.32
CA ALA A 82 -11.68 31.90 23.69
C ALA A 82 -12.84 32.85 23.98
N ARG A 83 -12.73 34.11 23.57
CA ARG A 83 -13.80 35.13 23.71
C ARG A 83 -15.05 34.78 22.91
N VAL A 84 -14.89 34.22 21.70
CA VAL A 84 -16.01 33.82 20.85
C VAL A 84 -16.73 32.58 21.40
N GLY A 85 -16.03 31.69 22.12
CA GLY A 85 -16.59 30.43 22.59
C GLY A 85 -16.86 29.46 21.43
N VAL A 86 -15.80 29.06 20.71
CA VAL A 86 -15.92 28.20 19.50
C VAL A 86 -16.66 26.88 19.79
N ASP A 87 -16.58 26.37 21.02
CA ASP A 87 -17.27 25.16 21.46
C ASP A 87 -18.80 25.32 21.56
N ASP A 88 -19.30 26.56 21.68
CA ASP A 88 -20.73 26.88 21.83
C ASP A 88 -21.41 27.22 20.49
N LEU A 89 -20.66 27.22 19.38
CA LEU A 89 -21.19 27.57 18.05
C LEU A 89 -22.13 26.50 17.51
N GLN A 90 -23.30 26.94 17.00
CA GLN A 90 -24.33 26.04 16.47
C GLN A 90 -23.92 25.44 15.11
N LEU A 91 -24.18 24.13 14.95
CA LEU A 91 -23.92 23.37 13.71
C LEU A 91 -25.22 22.97 12.97
N THR A 92 -26.37 23.15 13.61
CA THR A 92 -27.70 22.83 13.08
C THR A 92 -28.35 24.07 12.50
N ALA A 93 -29.07 23.92 11.38
CA ALA A 93 -29.76 25.02 10.71
C ALA A 93 -28.88 26.24 10.35
N VAL A 94 -27.57 26.02 10.15
CA VAL A 94 -26.62 27.05 9.70
C VAL A 94 -26.28 26.89 8.21
N PRO A 95 -25.98 28.00 7.50
CA PRO A 95 -25.56 27.94 6.11
C PRO A 95 -24.17 27.28 5.96
N PRO A 96 -23.86 26.67 4.79
CA PRO A 96 -22.61 25.93 4.59
C PRO A 96 -21.33 26.75 4.85
N TYR A 97 -21.32 28.04 4.48
CA TYR A 97 -20.15 28.89 4.69
C TYR A 97 -19.78 29.01 6.18
N ARG A 98 -20.78 28.97 7.07
CA ARG A 98 -20.55 29.05 8.51
C ARG A 98 -19.96 27.75 9.06
N LEU A 99 -20.36 26.59 8.54
CA LEU A 99 -19.70 25.32 8.85
C LEU A 99 -18.23 25.34 8.45
N ARG A 100 -17.90 25.88 7.26
CA ARG A 100 -16.51 26.09 6.82
C ARG A 100 -15.76 26.98 7.81
N MET A 101 -16.32 28.13 8.19
CA MET A 101 -15.67 29.05 9.13
C MET A 101 -15.39 28.39 10.48
N ILE A 102 -16.33 27.60 11.01
CA ILE A 102 -16.16 26.89 12.29
C ILE A 102 -15.06 25.82 12.17
N ALA A 103 -15.07 25.02 11.10
CA ALA A 103 -14.03 24.02 10.86
C ALA A 103 -12.63 24.66 10.77
N GLU A 104 -12.50 25.75 10.00
CA GLU A 104 -11.25 26.49 9.87
C GLU A 104 -10.84 27.14 11.19
N ALA A 105 -11.78 27.64 12.00
CA ALA A 105 -11.50 28.20 13.33
C ALA A 105 -10.89 27.16 14.27
N TYR A 106 -11.43 25.93 14.31
CA TYR A 106 -10.83 24.84 15.08
C TYR A 106 -9.44 24.45 14.56
N SER A 107 -9.25 24.36 13.23
CA SER A 107 -7.94 24.11 12.64
C SER A 107 -6.92 25.19 13.03
N THR A 108 -7.30 26.46 12.93
CA THR A 108 -6.44 27.59 13.29
C THR A 108 -6.16 27.62 14.78
N LYS A 109 -7.15 27.34 15.65
CA LYS A 109 -6.94 27.19 17.10
C LYS A 109 -5.89 26.11 17.39
N GLY A 110 -6.00 24.94 16.77
CA GLY A 110 -5.01 23.86 16.88
C GLY A 110 -3.61 24.28 16.41
N LEU A 111 -3.52 24.97 15.27
CA LEU A 111 -2.26 25.48 14.74
C LEU A 111 -1.60 26.53 15.66
N CYS A 112 -2.38 27.46 16.22
CA CYS A 112 -1.90 28.43 17.20
C CYS A 112 -1.36 27.73 18.45
N LEU A 113 -2.08 26.71 18.95
CA LEU A 113 -1.64 25.91 20.09
C LEU A 113 -0.36 25.12 19.79
N GLU A 114 -0.11 24.66 18.56
CA GLU A 114 1.17 24.04 18.18
C GLU A 114 2.34 25.04 18.15
N LYS A 115 2.09 26.30 17.78
CA LYS A 115 3.15 27.31 17.58
C LYS A 115 3.65 27.96 18.87
N LEU A 116 2.83 27.98 19.91
CA LEU A 116 3.23 28.59 21.18
C LEU A 116 4.13 27.64 21.99
N PRO A 117 5.21 28.13 22.63
CA PRO A 117 6.05 27.29 23.48
C PRO A 117 5.27 26.78 24.70
N ILE A 118 5.69 25.64 25.23
CA ILE A 118 5.17 25.09 26.49
C ILE A 118 6.05 25.64 27.62
N SER A 119 5.47 26.30 28.61
CA SER A 119 6.21 26.70 29.82
C SER A 119 6.68 25.44 30.54
N SER A 120 8.00 25.31 30.70
CA SER A 120 8.75 24.08 30.94
C SER A 120 8.63 23.43 32.33
N SER A 121 7.57 23.68 33.09
CA SER A 121 7.56 23.34 34.54
C SER A 121 6.60 22.23 35.01
N ALA A 122 5.78 21.60 34.16
CA ALA A 122 5.03 20.39 34.57
C ALA A 122 4.71 19.44 33.40
N SER A 123 5.09 18.17 33.54
CA SER A 123 4.83 17.10 32.55
C SER A 123 3.34 16.86 32.29
N ASN A 124 2.48 17.03 33.29
CA ASN A 124 1.03 16.80 33.14
C ASN A 124 0.35 17.87 32.26
N LEU A 125 0.78 19.13 32.35
CA LEU A 125 0.27 20.21 31.50
C LEU A 125 0.60 20.00 30.01
N HIS A 126 1.67 19.24 29.72
CA HIS A 126 2.06 18.90 28.36
C HIS A 126 1.07 17.91 27.71
N VAL A 127 0.67 16.87 28.45
CA VAL A 127 -0.26 15.85 27.96
C VAL A 127 -1.65 16.44 27.73
N ASP A 128 -2.13 17.29 28.66
CA ASP A 128 -3.43 17.96 28.52
C ASP A 128 -3.48 18.88 27.30
N ARG A 129 -2.38 19.61 27.03
CA ARG A 129 -2.29 20.48 25.86
C ARG A 129 -2.17 19.72 24.55
N GLU A 130 -1.40 18.63 24.50
CA GLU A 130 -1.38 17.74 23.33
C GLU A 130 -2.77 17.20 23.02
N GLN A 131 -3.51 16.78 24.06
CA GLN A 131 -4.88 16.31 23.90
C GLN A 131 -5.82 17.41 23.42
N GLU A 132 -5.68 18.65 23.92
CA GLU A 132 -6.45 19.80 23.43
C GLU A 132 -6.18 20.08 21.94
N ILE A 133 -4.91 20.08 21.53
CA ILE A 133 -4.49 20.29 20.14
C ILE A 133 -5.14 19.24 19.24
N VAL A 134 -5.04 17.97 19.60
CA VAL A 134 -5.62 16.88 18.81
C VAL A 134 -7.14 17.00 18.76
N THR A 135 -7.79 17.31 19.88
CA THR A 135 -9.25 17.51 19.95
C THR A 135 -9.71 18.65 19.03
N CYS A 136 -8.93 19.74 18.93
CA CYS A 136 -9.21 20.81 17.98
C CYS A 136 -9.23 20.28 16.54
N TYR A 137 -8.22 19.48 16.15
CA TYR A 137 -8.18 18.92 14.80
C TYR A 137 -9.25 17.84 14.55
N GLU A 138 -9.62 17.04 15.56
CA GLU A 138 -10.72 16.08 15.41
C GLU A 138 -12.05 16.80 15.14
N LYS A 139 -12.37 17.83 15.93
CA LYS A 139 -13.55 18.67 15.70
C LYS A 139 -13.49 19.37 14.34
N ALA A 140 -12.32 19.91 13.98
CA ALA A 140 -12.12 20.56 12.68
C ALA A 140 -12.41 19.60 11.52
N GLY A 141 -11.85 18.38 11.55
CA GLY A 141 -12.06 17.36 10.52
C GLY A 141 -13.51 16.89 10.43
N ASP A 142 -14.17 16.66 11.58
CA ASP A 142 -15.57 16.22 11.61
C ASP A 142 -16.52 17.29 11.05
N ILE A 143 -16.30 18.56 11.41
CA ILE A 143 -17.10 19.70 10.90
C ILE A 143 -16.75 19.99 9.44
N ALA A 144 -15.50 19.82 9.02
CA ALA A 144 -15.09 19.95 7.63
C ALA A 144 -15.79 18.91 6.74
N LEU A 145 -15.85 17.64 7.16
CA LEU A 145 -16.60 16.61 6.43
C LEU A 145 -18.09 16.97 6.32
N LEU A 146 -18.69 17.46 7.42
CA LEU A 146 -20.08 17.91 7.42
C LEU A 146 -20.30 19.07 6.44
N TYR A 147 -19.40 20.05 6.43
CA TYR A 147 -19.39 21.16 5.47
C TYR A 147 -19.31 20.67 4.03
N LEU A 148 -18.34 19.79 3.71
CA LEU A 148 -18.11 19.31 2.34
C LEU A 148 -19.32 18.53 1.80
N GLN A 149 -19.98 17.73 2.64
CA GLN A 149 -21.21 17.03 2.25
C GLN A 149 -22.38 18.00 2.03
N GLU A 150 -22.49 19.03 2.88
CA GLU A 150 -23.58 20.00 2.80
C GLU A 150 -23.44 20.91 1.57
N ILE A 151 -22.23 21.40 1.27
CA ILE A 151 -21.99 22.25 0.10
C ILE A 151 -22.20 21.48 -1.20
N GLU A 152 -21.78 20.22 -1.27
CA GLU A 152 -22.03 19.37 -2.44
C GLU A 152 -23.52 19.11 -2.64
N ARG A 153 -24.26 18.86 -1.56
CA ARG A 153 -25.74 18.73 -1.60
C ARG A 153 -26.39 20.01 -2.15
N VAL A 154 -25.95 21.18 -1.71
CA VAL A 154 -26.46 22.48 -2.17
C VAL A 154 -26.13 22.71 -3.65
N ILE A 155 -24.90 22.41 -4.08
CA ILE A 155 -24.48 22.51 -5.49
C ILE A 155 -25.34 21.59 -6.37
N ASN A 156 -25.54 20.33 -5.97
CA ASN A 156 -26.33 19.37 -6.74
C ASN A 156 -27.81 19.79 -6.87
N ALA A 157 -28.41 20.31 -5.79
CA ALA A 157 -29.78 20.83 -5.84
C ALA A 157 -29.92 22.02 -6.80
N ASN A 158 -28.93 22.92 -6.84
CA ASN A 158 -28.93 24.06 -7.75
C ASN A 158 -28.78 23.66 -9.22
N ILE A 159 -28.04 22.58 -9.51
CA ILE A 159 -27.87 22.05 -10.87
C ILE A 159 -29.19 21.44 -11.38
N GLN A 160 -29.89 20.67 -10.54
CA GLN A 160 -31.19 20.06 -10.91
C GLN A 160 -32.28 21.10 -11.23
N ASN A 161 -32.18 22.30 -10.66
CA ASN A 161 -33.13 23.40 -10.88
C ASN A 161 -32.78 24.29 -12.11
N ARG A 162 -31.70 24.00 -12.85
CA ARG A 162 -31.34 24.73 -14.08
C ARG A 162 -31.61 23.87 -15.31
N SER A 163 -32.32 24.42 -16.30
CA SER A 163 -32.45 23.83 -17.65
C SER A 163 -31.06 23.58 -18.27
N PRO A 164 -30.85 22.49 -19.03
CA PRO A 164 -29.54 22.06 -19.49
C PRO A 164 -28.96 23.08 -20.48
N LYS A 165 -28.16 24.02 -19.99
CA LYS A 165 -27.26 24.83 -20.80
C LYS A 165 -25.83 24.33 -20.57
N PRO A 166 -25.03 24.16 -21.63
CA PRO A 166 -23.62 23.82 -21.50
C PRO A 166 -22.88 25.04 -20.96
N GLY A 167 -22.79 25.14 -19.64
CA GLY A 167 -21.87 26.03 -18.94
C GLY A 167 -20.54 25.34 -18.65
N PRO A 168 -19.49 26.08 -18.28
CA PRO A 168 -18.19 25.50 -18.01
C PRO A 168 -18.31 24.42 -16.94
N THR A 169 -17.57 23.33 -17.13
CA THR A 169 -17.38 22.24 -16.18
C THR A 169 -17.24 22.80 -14.75
N ALA A 170 -17.96 22.19 -13.80
CA ALA A 170 -17.97 22.60 -12.40
C ALA A 170 -16.54 22.86 -11.93
N HIS A 171 -16.25 24.08 -11.48
CA HIS A 171 -14.92 24.43 -10.97
C HIS A 171 -14.53 23.42 -9.90
N GLU A 172 -13.37 22.78 -10.06
CA GLU A 172 -12.77 21.93 -9.03
C GLU A 172 -12.65 22.76 -7.75
N GLN A 173 -13.46 22.41 -6.75
CA GLN A 173 -13.40 23.07 -5.45
C GLN A 173 -12.19 22.52 -4.71
N GLU A 174 -11.05 23.21 -4.83
CA GLU A 174 -9.83 22.89 -4.11
C GLU A 174 -10.01 23.08 -2.59
N LEU A 175 -9.48 22.16 -1.78
CA LEU A 175 -9.50 22.32 -0.33
C LEU A 175 -8.52 23.42 0.09
N GLY A 176 -9.00 24.38 0.88
CA GLY A 176 -8.11 25.36 1.50
C GLY A 176 -7.21 24.74 2.58
N PHE A 177 -6.01 25.32 2.78
CA PHE A 177 -5.01 24.90 3.76
C PHE A 177 -5.58 24.53 5.14
N PHE A 178 -6.50 25.33 5.68
CA PHE A 178 -7.09 25.09 7.00
C PHE A 178 -8.01 23.88 7.04
N LEU A 179 -8.75 23.60 5.95
CA LEU A 179 -9.60 22.40 5.85
C LEU A 179 -8.75 21.15 5.66
N GLU A 180 -7.71 21.21 4.81
CA GLU A 180 -6.74 20.10 4.66
C GLU A 180 -6.07 19.77 5.99
N THR A 181 -5.63 20.81 6.71
CA THR A 181 -5.03 20.66 8.04
C THR A 181 -6.03 20.03 9.01
N GLY A 182 -7.28 20.48 9.04
CA GLY A 182 -8.31 19.93 9.92
C GLY A 182 -8.60 18.45 9.65
N LEU A 183 -8.62 18.04 8.38
CA LEU A 183 -8.87 16.65 7.99
C LEU A 183 -7.69 15.74 8.31
N GLN A 184 -6.45 16.21 8.12
CA GLN A 184 -5.27 15.34 8.17
C GLN A 184 -4.52 15.37 9.50
N ARG A 185 -4.50 16.51 10.20
CA ARG A 185 -3.52 16.72 11.27
C ARG A 185 -3.76 15.86 12.50
N ALA A 186 -5.01 15.53 12.82
CA ALA A 186 -5.36 14.68 13.96
C ALA A 186 -4.69 13.30 13.89
N HIS A 187 -4.87 12.56 12.79
CA HIS A 187 -4.26 11.24 12.65
C HIS A 187 -2.73 11.31 12.52
N VAL A 188 -2.19 12.36 11.90
CA VAL A 188 -0.73 12.58 11.84
C VAL A 188 -0.15 12.70 13.25
N LEU A 189 -0.80 13.44 14.15
CA LEU A 189 -0.37 13.55 15.54
C LEU A 189 -0.53 12.23 16.30
N TYR A 190 -1.63 11.49 16.09
CA TYR A 190 -1.80 10.18 16.71
C TYR A 190 -0.67 9.21 16.35
N PHE A 191 -0.31 9.09 15.07
CA PHE A 191 0.80 8.22 14.67
C PHE A 191 2.16 8.72 15.15
N LYS A 192 2.40 10.04 15.14
CA LYS A 192 3.64 10.61 15.70
C LYS A 192 3.79 10.31 17.20
N ASN A 193 2.68 10.26 17.92
CA ASN A 193 2.65 10.00 19.35
C ASN A 193 2.60 8.51 19.69
N GLY A 194 2.70 7.61 18.69
CA GLY A 194 2.62 6.16 18.92
C GLY A 194 1.24 5.67 19.39
N ASN A 195 0.18 6.46 19.20
CA ASN A 195 -1.20 6.06 19.49
C ASN A 195 -1.85 5.53 18.20
N LEU A 196 -1.50 4.30 17.85
CA LEU A 196 -1.98 3.66 16.62
C LEU A 196 -3.48 3.40 16.67
N THR A 197 -4.03 3.06 17.84
CA THR A 197 -5.46 2.74 17.98
C THR A 197 -6.33 3.93 17.61
N ARG A 198 -6.01 5.13 18.13
CA ARG A 198 -6.72 6.37 17.77
C ARG A 198 -6.43 6.84 16.35
N GLY A 199 -5.20 6.64 15.87
CA GLY A 199 -4.84 6.93 14.48
C GLY A 199 -5.67 6.12 13.47
N VAL A 200 -5.75 4.80 13.68
CA VAL A 200 -6.60 3.88 12.89
C VAL A 200 -8.08 4.24 13.04
N GLY A 201 -8.54 4.56 14.25
CA GLY A 201 -9.90 5.05 14.49
C GLY A 201 -10.22 6.29 13.64
N ARG A 202 -9.33 7.28 13.61
CA ARG A 202 -9.50 8.48 12.75
C ARG A 202 -9.51 8.14 11.26
N PHE A 203 -8.65 7.24 10.79
CA PHE A 203 -8.70 6.78 9.40
C PHE A 203 -10.05 6.14 9.05
N ARG A 204 -10.55 5.23 9.89
CA ARG A 204 -11.86 4.60 9.70
C ARG A 204 -12.99 5.61 9.71
N GLU A 205 -12.98 6.58 10.62
CA GLU A 205 -13.99 7.65 10.68
C GLU A 205 -14.04 8.49 9.40
N LEU A 206 -12.87 8.89 8.88
CA LEU A 206 -12.78 9.66 7.63
C LEU A 206 -13.26 8.84 6.42
N LEU A 207 -12.91 7.55 6.36
CA LEU A 207 -13.29 6.66 5.26
C LEU A 207 -14.77 6.26 5.29
N ARG A 208 -15.35 6.15 6.49
CA ARG A 208 -16.77 5.83 6.71
C ARG A 208 -17.69 7.00 6.41
N ALA A 209 -17.21 8.24 6.47
CA ALA A 209 -17.98 9.40 6.01
C ALA A 209 -18.31 9.25 4.51
N VAL A 210 -19.56 9.61 4.15
CA VAL A 210 -20.01 9.55 2.75
C VAL A 210 -19.13 10.44 1.88
N GLU A 211 -18.64 9.86 0.78
CA GLU A 211 -17.76 10.49 -0.20
C GLU A 211 -18.36 11.77 -0.78
N THR A 212 -17.48 12.75 -0.98
CA THR A 212 -17.72 13.95 -1.78
C THR A 212 -16.64 14.05 -2.85
N ARG A 213 -16.88 14.77 -3.95
CA ARG A 213 -15.87 14.98 -5.00
C ARG A 213 -14.54 15.52 -4.45
N THR A 214 -14.64 16.44 -3.50
CA THR A 214 -13.50 17.09 -2.84
C THR A 214 -12.72 16.19 -1.88
N THR A 215 -13.30 15.08 -1.41
CA THR A 215 -12.64 14.15 -0.48
C THR A 215 -12.04 12.91 -1.16
N GLN A 216 -12.21 12.74 -2.48
CA GLN A 216 -11.77 11.54 -3.21
C GLN A 216 -10.27 11.26 -3.06
N ASN A 217 -9.42 12.24 -3.34
CA ASN A 217 -7.97 12.07 -3.26
C ASN A 217 -7.49 11.79 -1.82
N LEU A 218 -8.10 12.46 -0.83
CA LEU A 218 -7.85 12.19 0.59
C LEU A 218 -8.20 10.75 0.95
N ARG A 219 -9.39 10.28 0.56
CA ARG A 219 -9.88 8.92 0.85
C ARG A 219 -9.00 7.87 0.16
N MET A 220 -8.58 8.09 -1.09
CA MET A 220 -7.65 7.21 -1.80
C MET A 220 -6.34 7.03 -1.01
N THR A 221 -5.76 8.12 -0.53
CA THR A 221 -4.49 8.12 0.21
C THR A 221 -4.63 7.48 1.58
N ILE A 222 -5.69 7.85 2.33
CA ILE A 222 -5.95 7.31 3.66
C ILE A 222 -6.29 5.81 3.58
N ALA A 223 -7.06 5.37 2.59
CA ALA A 223 -7.37 3.95 2.39
C ALA A 223 -6.09 3.12 2.21
N ARG A 224 -5.18 3.58 1.35
CA ARG A 224 -3.87 2.94 1.17
C ARG A 224 -3.06 2.91 2.46
N GLN A 225 -2.95 4.05 3.16
CA GLN A 225 -2.19 4.13 4.42
C GLN A 225 -2.77 3.24 5.52
N LEU A 226 -4.10 3.14 5.62
CA LEU A 226 -4.75 2.22 6.56
C LEU A 226 -4.48 0.77 6.16
N ALA A 227 -4.57 0.42 4.88
CA ALA A 227 -4.22 -0.92 4.40
C ALA A 227 -2.76 -1.29 4.73
N GLU A 228 -1.81 -0.35 4.60
CA GLU A 228 -0.44 -0.57 5.05
C GLU A 228 -0.39 -0.89 6.54
N ILE A 229 -1.02 -0.09 7.40
CA ILE A 229 -1.03 -0.33 8.85
C ILE A 229 -1.63 -1.70 9.17
N LEU A 230 -2.74 -2.07 8.52
CA LEU A 230 -3.38 -3.38 8.73
C LEU A 230 -2.48 -4.55 8.34
N LEU A 231 -1.67 -4.41 7.28
CA LEU A 231 -0.84 -5.50 6.75
C LEU A 231 0.51 -5.67 7.47
N ARG A 232 1.09 -4.60 8.02
CA ARG A 232 2.43 -4.63 8.67
C ARG A 232 2.46 -4.13 10.12
N GLY A 233 1.46 -3.39 10.57
CA GLY A 233 1.40 -2.80 11.90
C GLY A 233 0.43 -3.49 12.86
N MET A 234 -0.41 -4.41 12.37
CA MET A 234 -1.42 -5.13 13.15
C MET A 234 -1.37 -6.64 12.85
N CYS A 235 -1.97 -7.43 13.73
CA CYS A 235 -2.16 -8.86 13.57
C CYS A 235 -3.62 -9.23 13.89
N GLU A 236 -3.99 -10.50 13.68
CA GLU A 236 -5.36 -11.00 13.89
C GLU A 236 -5.84 -10.80 15.35
N GLN A 237 -4.93 -10.85 16.33
CA GLN A 237 -5.26 -10.67 17.74
C GLN A 237 -5.44 -9.21 18.16
N SER A 238 -4.89 -8.26 17.39
CA SER A 238 -5.01 -6.82 17.67
C SER A 238 -6.06 -6.14 16.80
N TYR A 239 -6.74 -6.89 15.94
CA TYR A 239 -7.81 -6.39 15.09
C TYR A 239 -9.09 -6.12 15.89
N TRP A 240 -9.79 -5.06 15.51
CA TRP A 240 -11.18 -4.80 15.94
C TRP A 240 -11.99 -4.29 14.76
N ASN A 241 -13.28 -4.61 14.73
CA ASN A 241 -14.16 -4.27 13.62
C ASN A 241 -14.34 -2.73 13.49
N PRO A 242 -14.45 -2.16 12.28
CA PRO A 242 -14.68 -0.72 12.08
C PRO A 242 -15.98 -0.14 12.67
N LEU A 243 -16.93 -1.00 13.04
CA LEU A 243 -18.19 -0.66 13.71
C LEU A 243 -18.16 -0.90 15.23
N GLU A 244 -17.15 -1.61 15.73
CA GLU A 244 -16.96 -1.87 17.15
C GLU A 244 -16.13 -0.77 17.81
N ASP A 245 -16.31 -0.62 19.12
CA ASP A 245 -15.45 0.24 19.92
C ASP A 245 -14.04 -0.35 20.01
N PRO A 246 -12.99 0.48 19.90
CA PRO A 246 -11.62 0.02 20.05
C PRO A 246 -11.36 -0.54 21.45
N PRO A 247 -10.40 -1.47 21.60
CA PRO A 247 -10.05 -2.00 22.91
C PRO A 247 -9.58 -0.89 23.86
N HIS A 248 -9.96 -0.99 25.13
CA HIS A 248 -9.56 -0.02 26.17
C HIS A 248 -8.05 0.03 26.38
N GLN A 249 -7.37 -1.10 26.20
CA GLN A 249 -5.91 -1.21 26.21
C GLN A 249 -5.48 -1.98 24.98
N SER A 250 -4.61 -1.38 24.18
CA SER A 250 -4.13 -1.96 22.94
C SER A 250 -2.61 -2.11 22.99
N PRO A 251 -2.05 -3.27 22.61
CA PRO A 251 -0.60 -3.44 22.48
C PRO A 251 -0.01 -2.62 21.32
N LEU A 252 -0.86 -2.01 20.49
CA LEU A 252 -0.45 -1.14 19.39
C LEU A 252 -0.02 0.25 19.86
N ASP A 253 -0.46 0.65 21.06
CA ASP A 253 -0.21 1.98 21.60
C ASP A 253 1.07 2.00 22.45
N ASP A 254 1.76 3.14 22.48
CA ASP A 254 2.94 3.34 23.33
C ASP A 254 2.60 3.08 24.82
N PRO A 255 3.21 2.09 25.49
CA PRO A 255 2.92 1.75 26.88
C PRO A 255 3.16 2.89 27.88
N LEU A 256 4.00 3.86 27.50
CA LEU A 256 4.32 5.03 28.32
C LEU A 256 3.23 6.11 28.25
N ARG A 257 2.33 6.06 27.27
CA ARG A 257 1.24 7.03 27.07
C ARG A 257 -0.11 6.39 27.40
N LYS A 258 -0.55 6.55 28.66
CA LYS A 258 -1.87 6.12 29.10
C LYS A 258 -2.95 7.14 28.70
N GLY A 259 -3.63 6.89 27.58
CA GLY A 259 -4.81 7.65 27.15
C GLY A 259 -6.03 6.73 27.02
N SER A 260 -7.23 7.24 27.29
CA SER A 260 -8.46 6.52 26.95
C SER A 260 -8.64 6.50 25.43
N ASN A 261 -9.04 5.35 24.87
CA ASN A 261 -9.34 5.23 23.44
C ASN A 261 -10.73 5.78 23.05
N THR A 262 -11.48 6.33 24.02
CA THR A 262 -12.81 6.91 23.84
C THR A 262 -12.74 8.37 23.36
N LYS A 263 -13.69 8.78 22.51
CA LYS A 263 -13.87 10.18 22.13
C LYS A 263 -14.35 11.01 23.31
N ASN A 264 -13.67 12.14 23.55
CA ASN A 264 -13.95 13.03 24.68
C ASN A 264 -14.89 14.20 24.35
N TYR A 265 -15.56 14.18 23.18
CA TYR A 265 -16.50 15.22 22.78
C TYR A 265 -17.67 14.66 21.98
N ALA A 266 -18.77 15.43 21.97
CA ALA A 266 -19.92 15.18 21.12
C ALA A 266 -20.33 16.46 20.39
N LEU A 267 -20.37 16.41 19.05
CA LEU A 267 -20.92 17.49 18.24
C LEU A 267 -22.44 17.37 18.14
N SER A 268 -23.14 18.51 18.13
CA SER A 268 -24.60 18.59 17.93
C SER A 268 -25.06 18.09 16.56
N ARG A 269 -24.15 18.08 15.57
CA ARG A 269 -24.37 17.53 14.23
C ARG A 269 -23.10 16.85 13.73
N ARG A 270 -23.25 15.69 13.09
CA ARG A 270 -22.15 14.88 12.55
C ARG A 270 -22.28 14.70 11.03
N PRO A 271 -21.17 14.45 10.31
CA PRO A 271 -21.24 14.08 8.90
C PRO A 271 -22.03 12.78 8.71
N ARG A 272 -22.64 12.63 7.54
CA ARG A 272 -23.29 11.39 7.13
C ARG A 272 -22.24 10.31 6.91
N VAL A 273 -22.56 9.10 7.34
CA VAL A 273 -21.73 7.90 7.26
C VAL A 273 -22.45 6.84 6.43
N TYR A 274 -21.70 6.00 5.70
CA TYR A 274 -22.27 4.84 5.03
C TYR A 274 -22.95 3.93 6.05
N THR A 275 -24.25 3.70 5.87
CA THR A 275 -25.12 2.94 6.76
C THR A 275 -26.08 2.08 5.95
N GLY A 276 -26.48 0.93 6.49
CA GLY A 276 -27.40 -0.01 5.88
C GLY A 276 -27.19 -1.42 6.45
N GLU A 277 -28.25 -2.22 6.55
CA GLU A 277 -28.18 -3.56 7.15
C GLU A 277 -27.36 -4.55 6.31
N ASN A 278 -27.29 -4.32 5.00
CA ASN A 278 -26.62 -5.20 4.03
C ASN A 278 -25.25 -4.67 3.56
N ILE A 279 -24.68 -3.67 4.23
CA ILE A 279 -23.34 -3.18 3.85
C ILE A 279 -22.28 -4.16 4.34
N PHE A 280 -21.30 -4.47 3.50
CA PHE A 280 -20.18 -5.30 3.90
C PHE A 280 -19.36 -4.61 4.98
N CYS A 281 -19.01 -5.36 6.02
CA CYS A 281 -18.14 -4.90 7.10
C CYS A 281 -17.02 -5.93 7.30
N PRO A 282 -15.74 -5.54 7.12
CA PRO A 282 -14.61 -6.43 7.33
C PRO A 282 -14.55 -7.01 8.75
N GLN A 283 -14.17 -8.27 8.85
CA GLN A 283 -14.07 -9.01 10.12
C GLN A 283 -12.63 -9.32 10.52
N GLU A 284 -11.66 -9.17 9.60
CA GLU A 284 -10.23 -9.35 9.91
C GLU A 284 -9.32 -8.42 9.08
N ASN A 285 -8.03 -8.42 9.41
CA ASN A 285 -7.05 -7.50 8.84
C ASN A 285 -6.96 -7.58 7.31
N THR A 286 -6.99 -8.78 6.74
CA THR A 286 -6.79 -8.97 5.30
C THR A 286 -8.03 -8.52 4.51
N GLU A 287 -9.24 -8.81 4.97
CA GLU A 287 -10.50 -8.35 4.41
C GLU A 287 -10.55 -6.82 4.34
N GLU A 288 -10.22 -6.14 5.45
CA GLU A 288 -10.23 -4.67 5.47
C GLU A 288 -9.14 -4.11 4.57
N ALA A 289 -7.93 -4.67 4.61
CA ALA A 289 -6.84 -4.25 3.73
C ALA A 289 -7.21 -4.43 2.25
N LEU A 290 -7.81 -5.56 1.86
CA LEU A 290 -8.25 -5.81 0.49
C LEU A 290 -9.34 -4.84 0.06
N LEU A 291 -10.37 -4.62 0.89
CA LEU A 291 -11.43 -3.65 0.60
C LEU A 291 -10.84 -2.25 0.35
N LEU A 292 -9.94 -1.80 1.22
CA LEU A 292 -9.30 -0.49 1.12
C LEU A 292 -8.40 -0.37 -0.11
N LEU A 293 -7.63 -1.41 -0.42
CA LEU A 293 -6.77 -1.44 -1.60
C LEU A 293 -7.58 -1.45 -2.90
N LEU A 294 -8.71 -2.16 -2.96
CA LEU A 294 -9.61 -2.13 -4.11
C LEU A 294 -10.29 -0.76 -4.29
N ILE A 295 -10.67 -0.11 -3.19
CA ILE A 295 -11.18 1.28 -3.23
C ILE A 295 -10.07 2.21 -3.78
N SER A 296 -8.87 2.13 -3.21
CA SER A 296 -7.72 2.95 -3.62
C SER A 296 -7.33 2.70 -5.08
N GLU A 297 -7.30 1.44 -5.52
CA GLU A 297 -7.06 1.03 -6.91
C GLU A 297 -8.11 1.64 -7.85
N SER A 298 -9.39 1.54 -7.49
CA SER A 298 -10.48 2.07 -8.32
C SER A 298 -10.42 3.58 -8.49
N MET A 299 -9.97 4.30 -7.45
CA MET A 299 -9.78 5.75 -7.47
C MET A 299 -8.55 6.13 -8.29
N ALA A 300 -7.41 5.47 -8.05
CA ALA A 300 -6.17 5.71 -8.78
C ALA A 300 -6.32 5.46 -10.29
N ASN A 301 -7.16 4.49 -10.66
CA ASN A 301 -7.46 4.16 -12.04
C ASN A 301 -8.27 5.24 -12.79
N ARG A 302 -9.03 6.10 -12.09
CA ARG A 302 -9.82 7.18 -12.71
C ARG A 302 -8.95 8.36 -13.12
N ASP A 303 -7.96 8.69 -12.31
CA ASP A 303 -7.08 9.85 -12.50
C ASP A 303 -5.75 9.47 -13.19
N ALA A 304 -5.60 8.21 -13.58
CA ALA A 304 -4.42 7.67 -14.21
C ALA A 304 -4.15 8.29 -15.59
N VAL A 305 -2.99 8.94 -15.73
CA VAL A 305 -2.51 9.38 -17.05
C VAL A 305 -1.80 8.23 -17.75
N LEU A 306 -2.45 7.65 -18.77
CA LEU A 306 -1.93 6.53 -19.56
C LEU A 306 -1.34 6.96 -20.92
N SER A 307 -1.42 8.25 -21.24
CA SER A 307 -1.00 8.80 -22.53
C SER A 307 0.51 8.62 -22.75
N ARG A 308 0.90 8.03 -23.89
CA ARG A 308 2.32 7.74 -24.20
C ARG A 308 3.10 8.93 -24.77
N ILE A 309 2.45 10.07 -24.93
CA ILE A 309 3.02 11.28 -25.52
C ILE A 309 4.10 11.84 -24.57
N PRO A 310 5.28 12.29 -25.05
CA PRO A 310 6.40 12.69 -24.19
C PRO A 310 6.08 13.75 -23.13
N GLU A 311 5.15 14.65 -23.40
CA GLU A 311 4.71 15.73 -22.50
C GLU A 311 4.08 15.19 -21.21
N HIS A 312 3.44 14.02 -21.27
CA HIS A 312 2.79 13.37 -20.13
C HIS A 312 3.70 12.41 -19.36
N LYS A 313 5.02 12.41 -19.65
CA LYS A 313 5.96 11.49 -19.00
C LYS A 313 5.97 11.63 -17.48
N ASN A 314 5.93 12.86 -16.96
CA ASN A 314 5.95 13.10 -15.52
C ASN A 314 4.65 12.64 -14.85
N ASP A 315 3.50 12.95 -15.44
CA ASP A 315 2.19 12.54 -14.92
C ASP A 315 2.04 11.01 -14.88
N ARG A 316 2.60 10.33 -15.89
CA ARG A 316 2.70 8.87 -15.92
C ARG A 316 3.55 8.31 -14.80
N ILE A 317 4.68 8.92 -14.49
CA ILE A 317 5.56 8.47 -13.39
C ILE A 317 4.80 8.59 -12.06
N ILE A 318 4.07 9.69 -11.85
CA ILE A 318 3.26 9.89 -10.64
C ILE A 318 2.11 8.87 -10.57
N SER A 319 1.43 8.62 -11.69
CA SER A 319 0.36 7.61 -11.80
C SER A 319 0.89 6.22 -11.49
N LEU A 320 2.06 5.87 -12.03
CA LEU A 320 2.74 4.60 -11.81
C LEU A 320 3.16 4.43 -10.35
N GLN A 321 3.79 5.44 -9.73
CA GLN A 321 4.19 5.37 -8.32
C GLN A 321 3.00 5.21 -7.37
N SER A 322 1.90 5.90 -7.66
CA SER A 322 0.67 5.80 -6.86
C SER A 322 0.03 4.41 -6.99
N ALA A 323 -0.02 3.88 -8.21
CA ALA A 323 -0.56 2.55 -8.49
C ALA A 323 0.34 1.42 -7.98
N SER A 324 1.67 1.53 -8.12
CA SER A 324 2.62 0.48 -7.78
C SER A 324 2.53 0.10 -6.31
N VAL A 325 2.47 1.08 -5.41
CA VAL A 325 2.34 0.82 -3.96
C VAL A 325 1.04 0.06 -3.65
N VAL A 326 -0.07 0.37 -4.33
CA VAL A 326 -1.33 -0.35 -4.15
C VAL A 326 -1.21 -1.81 -4.61
N TYR A 327 -0.60 -2.06 -5.78
CA TYR A 327 -0.42 -3.42 -6.30
C TYR A 327 0.63 -4.23 -5.51
N ASP A 328 1.65 -3.59 -4.95
CA ASP A 328 2.61 -4.23 -4.04
C ASP A 328 1.91 -4.67 -2.74
N LEU A 329 1.04 -3.83 -2.18
CA LEU A 329 0.25 -4.20 -1.00
C LEU A 329 -0.78 -5.29 -1.33
N LEU A 330 -1.40 -5.27 -2.50
CA LEU A 330 -2.27 -6.36 -2.98
C LEU A 330 -1.48 -7.67 -3.11
N THR A 331 -0.25 -7.60 -3.63
CA THR A 331 0.66 -8.76 -3.71
C THR A 331 0.95 -9.33 -2.33
N ILE A 332 1.23 -8.47 -1.35
CA ILE A 332 1.49 -8.89 0.04
C ILE A 332 0.23 -9.50 0.67
N ALA A 333 -0.94 -8.89 0.48
CA ALA A 333 -2.21 -9.31 1.08
C ALA A 333 -2.72 -10.64 0.51
N LEU A 334 -2.71 -10.79 -0.82
CA LEU A 334 -3.17 -12.00 -1.49
C LEU A 334 -2.13 -13.13 -1.40
N GLY A 335 -0.84 -12.79 -1.55
CA GLY A 335 0.26 -13.76 -1.52
C GLY A 335 0.38 -14.49 -0.18
N ARG A 336 0.20 -13.80 0.96
CA ARG A 336 0.23 -14.43 2.29
C ARG A 336 -0.95 -15.36 2.57
N ARG A 337 -2.04 -15.23 1.80
CA ARG A 337 -3.23 -16.11 1.86
C ARG A 337 -3.26 -17.14 0.71
N GLY A 338 -2.18 -17.25 -0.07
CA GLY A 338 -2.08 -18.17 -1.20
C GLY A 338 -3.02 -17.87 -2.38
N GLN A 339 -3.60 -16.68 -2.46
CA GLN A 339 -4.59 -16.30 -3.46
C GLN A 339 -3.95 -15.81 -4.77
N TYR A 340 -3.14 -16.67 -5.39
CA TYR A 340 -2.32 -16.29 -6.54
C TYR A 340 -3.12 -16.07 -7.83
N GLU A 341 -4.26 -16.75 -8.01
CA GLU A 341 -5.12 -16.55 -9.19
C GLU A 341 -5.69 -15.13 -9.24
N MET A 342 -6.30 -14.68 -8.14
CA MET A 342 -6.83 -13.33 -8.00
C MET A 342 -5.71 -12.29 -8.07
N LEU A 343 -4.54 -12.60 -7.51
CA LEU A 343 -3.37 -11.73 -7.61
C LEU A 343 -2.93 -11.54 -9.07
N SER A 344 -2.89 -12.62 -9.87
CA SER A 344 -2.59 -12.51 -11.30
C SER A 344 -3.59 -11.62 -12.03
N GLU A 345 -4.87 -11.68 -11.70
CA GLU A 345 -5.90 -10.81 -12.31
C GLU A 345 -5.71 -9.35 -11.90
N CYS A 346 -5.32 -9.09 -10.65
CA CYS A 346 -5.00 -7.76 -10.16
C CYS A 346 -3.77 -7.18 -10.89
N LEU A 347 -2.69 -7.94 -10.99
CA LEU A 347 -1.48 -7.51 -11.69
C LEU A 347 -1.68 -7.39 -13.21
N GLU A 348 -2.56 -8.19 -13.80
CA GLU A 348 -2.96 -8.02 -15.21
C GLU A 348 -3.66 -6.67 -15.43
N ARG A 349 -4.55 -6.25 -14.52
CA ARG A 349 -5.16 -4.90 -14.57
C ARG A 349 -4.11 -3.79 -14.40
N ALA A 350 -3.07 -4.04 -13.62
CA ALA A 350 -1.95 -3.13 -13.42
C ALA A 350 -1.09 -2.95 -14.69
N MET A 351 -1.07 -3.92 -15.61
CA MET A 351 -0.20 -3.88 -16.79
C MET A 351 -0.47 -2.68 -17.71
N LYS A 352 -1.62 -2.02 -17.62
CA LYS A 352 -1.87 -0.74 -18.33
C LYS A 352 -0.91 0.38 -17.92
N PHE A 353 -0.31 0.29 -16.72
CA PHE A 353 0.72 1.19 -16.21
C PHE A 353 2.14 0.76 -16.56
N ALA A 354 2.36 -0.50 -16.97
CA ALA A 354 3.68 -1.03 -17.28
C ALA A 354 4.23 -0.44 -18.58
N PHE A 355 5.07 0.58 -18.45
CA PHE A 355 5.88 1.09 -19.55
C PHE A 355 7.35 0.71 -19.31
N GLU A 356 7.73 -0.47 -19.83
CA GLU A 356 9.07 -1.06 -19.63
C GLU A 356 9.51 -1.13 -18.15
N GLU A 357 8.53 -1.18 -17.24
CA GLU A 357 8.77 -1.22 -15.82
C GLU A 357 8.95 -2.69 -15.39
N PHE A 358 10.20 -3.08 -15.15
CA PHE A 358 10.57 -4.46 -14.87
C PHE A 358 9.84 -5.06 -13.66
N HIS A 359 9.66 -4.30 -12.59
CA HIS A 359 9.08 -4.80 -11.33
C HIS A 359 7.67 -5.36 -11.56
N LEU A 360 6.79 -4.63 -12.26
CA LEU A 360 5.42 -5.06 -12.51
C LEU A 360 5.34 -6.28 -13.43
N TRP A 361 6.17 -6.31 -14.48
CA TRP A 361 6.30 -7.48 -15.35
C TRP A 361 6.74 -8.71 -14.56
N TYR A 362 7.72 -8.55 -13.69
CA TYR A 362 8.27 -9.64 -12.89
C TYR A 362 7.29 -10.15 -11.84
N GLN A 363 6.63 -9.25 -11.09
CA GLN A 363 5.59 -9.63 -10.14
C GLN A 363 4.42 -10.33 -10.83
N PHE A 364 4.02 -9.88 -12.03
CA PHE A 364 2.98 -10.55 -12.80
C PHE A 364 3.40 -11.96 -13.21
N ALA A 365 4.63 -12.14 -13.70
CA ALA A 365 5.18 -13.45 -14.06
C ALA A 365 5.20 -14.42 -12.87
N LEU A 366 5.67 -13.95 -11.70
CA LEU A 366 5.72 -14.74 -10.48
C LEU A 366 4.31 -15.13 -10.00
N SER A 367 3.35 -14.21 -10.06
CA SER A 367 1.95 -14.52 -9.71
C SER A 367 1.36 -15.59 -10.61
N LEU A 368 1.61 -15.53 -11.93
CA LEU A 368 1.12 -16.52 -12.89
C LEU A 368 1.76 -17.89 -12.65
N MET A 369 3.04 -17.91 -12.30
CA MET A 369 3.76 -19.13 -11.94
C MET A 369 3.18 -19.77 -10.68
N ALA A 370 2.92 -18.97 -9.64
CA ALA A 370 2.30 -19.45 -8.39
C ALA A 370 0.83 -19.86 -8.57
N ALA A 371 0.11 -19.23 -9.50
CA ALA A 371 -1.26 -19.59 -9.88
C ALA A 371 -1.34 -20.81 -10.82
N GLY A 372 -0.22 -21.46 -11.15
CA GLY A 372 -0.20 -22.62 -12.06
C GLY A 372 -0.49 -22.28 -13.54
N LYS A 373 -0.56 -20.99 -13.91
CA LYS A 373 -0.78 -20.51 -15.29
C LYS A 373 0.53 -20.55 -16.11
N SER A 374 1.20 -21.71 -16.13
CA SER A 374 2.58 -21.93 -16.60
C SER A 374 2.85 -21.37 -18.01
N ALA A 375 1.98 -21.64 -18.98
CA ALA A 375 2.16 -21.19 -20.36
C ALA A 375 2.15 -19.66 -20.50
N ARG A 376 1.30 -18.97 -19.72
CA ARG A 376 1.27 -17.50 -19.69
C ARG A 376 2.50 -16.97 -18.95
N ALA A 377 2.86 -17.58 -17.83
CA ALA A 377 4.05 -17.19 -17.07
C ALA A 377 5.32 -17.21 -17.94
N VAL A 378 5.54 -18.25 -18.75
CA VAL A 378 6.68 -18.32 -19.68
C VAL A 378 6.69 -17.15 -20.68
N LYS A 379 5.54 -16.74 -21.22
CA LYS A 379 5.46 -15.58 -22.13
C LYS A 379 5.85 -14.28 -21.44
N VAL A 380 5.36 -14.06 -20.22
CA VAL A 380 5.68 -12.86 -19.43
C VAL A 380 7.16 -12.87 -19.01
N LEU A 381 7.70 -14.03 -18.63
CA LEU A 381 9.13 -14.19 -18.32
C LEU A 381 10.04 -13.87 -19.51
N LYS A 382 9.63 -14.17 -20.75
CA LYS A 382 10.37 -13.74 -21.95
C LYS A 382 10.49 -12.21 -22.05
N GLU A 383 9.44 -11.48 -21.71
CA GLU A 383 9.50 -10.02 -21.63
C GLU A 383 10.39 -9.55 -20.47
N CYS A 384 10.35 -10.22 -19.32
CA CYS A 384 11.27 -9.94 -18.21
C CYS A 384 12.74 -10.15 -18.61
N ILE A 385 13.05 -11.22 -19.37
CA ILE A 385 14.40 -11.48 -19.92
C ILE A 385 14.83 -10.36 -20.87
N ARG A 386 13.91 -9.87 -21.72
CA ARG A 386 14.18 -8.73 -22.63
C ARG A 386 14.50 -7.46 -21.85
N LEU A 387 13.76 -7.19 -20.77
CA LEU A 387 13.94 -5.99 -19.94
C LEU A 387 15.19 -6.05 -19.05
N LYS A 388 15.56 -7.24 -18.57
CA LYS A 388 16.69 -7.45 -17.66
C LYS A 388 17.49 -8.71 -18.06
N PRO A 389 18.31 -8.63 -19.12
CA PRO A 389 19.03 -9.78 -19.66
C PRO A 389 20.12 -10.32 -18.72
N ASP A 390 20.59 -9.52 -17.77
CA ASP A 390 21.66 -9.89 -16.83
C ASP A 390 21.19 -10.78 -15.66
N ASP A 391 19.88 -11.03 -15.51
CA ASP A 391 19.33 -11.77 -14.38
C ASP A 391 19.07 -13.24 -14.74
N ALA A 392 19.99 -14.12 -14.34
CA ALA A 392 19.94 -15.56 -14.59
C ALA A 392 18.73 -16.27 -13.94
N THR A 393 18.11 -15.67 -12.92
CA THR A 393 16.95 -16.25 -12.22
C THR A 393 15.75 -16.39 -13.16
N ILE A 394 15.54 -15.39 -14.01
CA ILE A 394 14.36 -15.30 -14.89
C ILE A 394 14.32 -16.44 -15.93
N PRO A 395 15.37 -16.68 -16.73
CA PRO A 395 15.40 -17.83 -17.63
C PRO A 395 15.44 -19.18 -16.88
N LEU A 396 15.99 -19.26 -15.66
CA LEU A 396 15.89 -20.49 -14.85
C LEU A 396 14.44 -20.81 -14.46
N LEU A 397 13.65 -19.82 -14.04
CA LEU A 397 12.23 -20.00 -13.76
C LEU A 397 11.47 -20.44 -15.01
N ALA A 398 11.79 -19.85 -16.17
CA ALA A 398 11.19 -20.24 -17.45
C ALA A 398 11.56 -21.68 -17.83
N ALA A 399 12.83 -22.07 -17.67
CA ALA A 399 13.29 -23.44 -17.90
C ALA A 399 12.56 -24.44 -17.00
N LYS A 400 12.41 -24.13 -15.70
CA LYS A 400 11.66 -24.95 -14.73
C LYS A 400 10.21 -25.17 -15.15
N LEU A 401 9.52 -24.12 -15.62
CA LEU A 401 8.15 -24.25 -16.12
C LEU A 401 8.05 -25.10 -17.38
N CYS A 402 8.99 -24.92 -18.31
CA CYS A 402 9.03 -25.66 -19.57
C CYS A 402 9.31 -27.16 -19.36
N MET A 403 10.20 -27.53 -18.43
CA MET A 403 10.52 -28.94 -18.11
C MET A 403 9.49 -29.63 -17.21
N GLY A 404 8.62 -28.86 -16.57
CA GLY A 404 7.53 -29.38 -15.74
C GLY A 404 6.32 -29.79 -16.57
N SER A 405 5.12 -29.37 -16.15
CA SER A 405 3.85 -29.79 -16.77
C SER A 405 3.66 -29.36 -18.23
N LEU A 406 4.40 -28.36 -18.71
CA LEU A 406 4.30 -27.89 -20.10
C LEU A 406 5.00 -28.83 -21.09
N HIS A 407 6.04 -29.53 -20.64
CA HIS A 407 6.87 -30.41 -21.46
C HIS A 407 7.44 -29.74 -22.74
N TRP A 408 7.75 -28.45 -22.68
CA TRP A 408 8.35 -27.68 -23.78
C TRP A 408 9.88 -27.80 -23.75
N LEU A 409 10.39 -29.02 -23.97
CA LEU A 409 11.80 -29.35 -23.73
C LEU A 409 12.79 -28.55 -24.61
N GLU A 410 12.42 -28.21 -25.85
CA GLU A 410 13.26 -27.36 -26.71
C GLU A 410 13.39 -25.92 -26.16
N GLU A 411 12.33 -25.40 -25.54
CA GLU A 411 12.37 -24.08 -24.89
C GLU A 411 13.16 -24.13 -23.59
N ALA A 412 12.99 -25.20 -22.80
CA ALA A 412 13.78 -25.44 -21.60
C ALA A 412 15.28 -25.46 -21.92
N GLU A 413 15.67 -26.11 -23.01
CA GLU A 413 17.07 -26.16 -23.47
C GLU A 413 17.59 -24.76 -23.83
N ARG A 414 16.80 -23.97 -24.56
CA ARG A 414 17.16 -22.60 -24.94
C ARG A 414 17.35 -21.71 -23.71
N PHE A 415 16.44 -21.76 -22.74
CA PHE A 415 16.56 -20.99 -21.52
C PHE A 415 17.75 -21.45 -20.66
N ALA A 416 17.96 -22.75 -20.50
CA ALA A 416 19.09 -23.28 -19.73
C ALA A 416 20.45 -22.94 -20.38
N LYS A 417 20.54 -22.97 -21.72
CA LYS A 417 21.74 -22.48 -22.44
C LYS A 417 21.99 -21.00 -22.19
N ALA A 418 20.95 -20.17 -22.27
CA ALA A 418 21.09 -18.74 -21.98
C ALA A 418 21.63 -18.47 -20.57
N VAL A 419 21.26 -19.28 -19.57
CA VAL A 419 21.81 -19.20 -18.21
C VAL A 419 23.28 -19.58 -18.17
N VAL A 420 23.69 -20.63 -18.88
CA VAL A 420 25.10 -21.07 -18.95
C VAL A 420 25.98 -20.06 -19.68
N ASP A 421 25.41 -19.36 -20.68
CA ASP A 421 26.08 -18.36 -21.50
C ASP A 421 26.14 -16.97 -20.82
N LEU A 422 25.27 -16.70 -19.84
CA LEU A 422 25.41 -15.55 -18.93
C LEU A 422 26.73 -15.73 -18.16
N GLY A 423 27.74 -14.93 -18.47
CA GLY A 423 29.15 -15.13 -18.09
C GLY A 423 29.44 -15.33 -16.58
N ASP A 424 30.72 -15.49 -16.23
CA ASP A 424 31.24 -16.01 -14.94
C ASP A 424 30.92 -15.21 -13.65
N LYS A 425 29.94 -14.30 -13.64
CA LYS A 425 29.66 -13.42 -12.49
C LYS A 425 29.16 -14.18 -11.24
N THR A 426 28.65 -15.42 -11.37
CA THR A 426 28.28 -16.28 -10.23
C THR A 426 28.39 -17.78 -10.61
N SER A 427 29.30 -18.51 -9.96
CA SER A 427 29.50 -19.96 -10.19
C SER A 427 28.24 -20.79 -9.90
N GLU A 428 27.43 -20.36 -8.92
CA GLU A 428 26.20 -21.04 -8.51
C GLU A 428 25.11 -21.02 -9.58
N PHE A 429 24.84 -19.87 -10.21
CA PHE A 429 23.84 -19.80 -11.28
C PHE A 429 24.27 -20.58 -12.52
N LYS A 430 25.58 -20.59 -12.83
CA LYS A 430 26.13 -21.42 -13.90
C LYS A 430 25.97 -22.91 -13.60
N ALA A 431 26.18 -23.34 -12.34
CA ALA A 431 25.90 -24.70 -11.90
C ALA A 431 24.41 -25.06 -12.04
N LYS A 432 23.49 -24.18 -11.62
CA LYS A 432 22.04 -24.35 -11.82
C LYS A 432 21.63 -24.36 -13.30
N GLY A 433 22.31 -23.59 -14.15
CA GLY A 433 22.14 -23.62 -15.61
C GLY A 433 22.50 -24.98 -16.19
N TYR A 434 23.66 -25.53 -15.82
CA TYR A 434 24.07 -26.88 -16.22
C TYR A 434 23.14 -27.97 -15.65
N LEU A 435 22.63 -27.78 -14.43
CA LEU A 435 21.65 -28.68 -13.83
C LEU A 435 20.35 -28.70 -14.66
N ALA A 436 19.80 -27.52 -14.98
CA ALA A 436 18.61 -27.39 -15.82
C ALA A 436 18.82 -27.96 -17.23
N LEU A 437 20.01 -27.77 -17.80
CA LEU A 437 20.38 -28.33 -19.09
C LEU A 437 20.47 -29.87 -19.05
N GLY A 438 21.05 -30.42 -17.98
CA GLY A 438 21.12 -31.87 -17.75
C GLY A 438 19.74 -32.50 -17.62
N LEU A 439 18.85 -31.88 -16.82
CA LEU A 439 17.45 -32.32 -16.68
C LEU A 439 16.73 -32.32 -18.03
N THR A 440 16.88 -31.23 -18.79
CA THR A 440 16.25 -31.11 -20.10
C THR A 440 16.73 -32.20 -21.05
N TYR A 441 18.04 -32.45 -21.15
CA TYR A 441 18.57 -33.52 -22.00
C TYR A 441 18.14 -34.91 -21.53
N SER A 442 18.00 -35.14 -20.22
CA SER A 442 17.52 -36.40 -19.67
C SER A 442 16.06 -36.68 -20.07
N LEU A 443 15.20 -35.66 -19.98
CA LEU A 443 13.81 -35.74 -20.44
C LEU A 443 13.73 -35.93 -21.95
N GLN A 444 14.50 -35.18 -22.74
CA GLN A 444 14.56 -35.34 -24.20
C GLN A 444 15.04 -36.75 -24.58
N ALA A 445 15.99 -37.33 -23.82
CA ALA A 445 16.45 -38.70 -24.05
C ALA A 445 15.33 -39.72 -23.78
N THR A 446 14.46 -39.46 -22.83
CA THR A 446 13.30 -40.31 -22.51
C THR A 446 12.26 -40.26 -23.63
N ASP A 447 12.05 -39.08 -24.23
CA ASP A 447 11.12 -38.87 -25.35
C ASP A 447 11.65 -39.37 -26.70
N ALA A 448 12.98 -39.46 -26.86
CA ALA A 448 13.59 -39.81 -28.13
C ALA A 448 13.21 -41.24 -28.56
N SER A 449 12.73 -41.39 -29.81
CA SER A 449 12.30 -42.69 -30.35
C SER A 449 13.46 -43.55 -30.89
N LEU A 450 14.54 -42.91 -31.34
CA LEU A 450 15.70 -43.58 -31.92
C LEU A 450 16.77 -43.82 -30.86
N ARG A 451 17.20 -45.07 -30.70
CA ARG A 451 18.25 -45.47 -29.74
C ARG A 451 19.53 -44.62 -29.87
N GLY A 452 19.96 -44.32 -31.09
CA GLY A 452 21.12 -43.46 -31.32
C GLY A 452 20.96 -42.05 -30.74
N MET A 453 19.76 -41.48 -30.83
CA MET A 453 19.46 -40.17 -30.25
C MET A 453 19.36 -40.23 -28.73
N GLN A 454 18.75 -41.29 -28.18
CA GLN A 454 18.70 -41.54 -26.73
C GLN A 454 20.11 -41.56 -26.13
N GLU A 455 21.03 -42.32 -26.71
CA GLU A 455 22.40 -42.44 -26.22
C GLU A 455 23.18 -41.11 -26.31
N VAL A 456 22.95 -40.31 -27.36
CA VAL A 456 23.57 -38.98 -27.50
C VAL A 456 23.04 -38.02 -26.43
N LEU A 457 21.73 -38.00 -26.21
CA LEU A 457 21.10 -37.13 -25.22
C LEU A 457 21.44 -37.54 -23.78
N GLN A 458 21.49 -38.84 -23.48
CA GLN A 458 21.97 -39.33 -22.18
C GLN A 458 23.42 -38.93 -21.91
N ARG A 459 24.30 -38.99 -22.92
CA ARG A 459 25.69 -38.50 -22.79
C ARG A 459 25.75 -36.99 -22.53
N LYS A 460 24.92 -36.19 -23.21
CA LYS A 460 24.81 -34.74 -22.95
C LYS A 460 24.28 -34.44 -21.56
N ALA A 461 23.27 -35.18 -21.09
CA ALA A 461 22.71 -35.06 -19.76
C ALA A 461 23.78 -35.34 -18.69
N LEU A 462 24.49 -36.47 -18.82
CA LEU A 462 25.56 -36.87 -17.90
C LEU A 462 26.67 -35.81 -17.82
N LEU A 463 27.15 -35.33 -18.97
CA LEU A 463 28.18 -34.29 -19.02
C LEU A 463 27.72 -32.99 -18.35
N SER A 464 26.44 -32.62 -18.53
CA SER A 464 25.88 -31.41 -17.93
C SER A 464 25.75 -31.56 -16.41
N PHE A 465 25.29 -32.72 -15.91
CA PHE A 465 25.24 -32.98 -14.47
C PHE A 465 26.64 -33.04 -13.82
N GLN A 466 27.63 -33.63 -14.49
CA GLN A 466 29.01 -33.62 -14.02
C GLN A 466 29.56 -32.19 -13.88
N ARG A 467 29.28 -31.31 -14.87
CA ARG A 467 29.64 -29.89 -14.80
C ARG A 467 28.90 -29.15 -13.69
N ALA A 468 27.61 -29.42 -13.51
CA ALA A 468 26.82 -28.83 -12.43
C ALA A 468 27.42 -29.18 -11.06
N HIS A 469 27.70 -30.47 -10.82
CA HIS A 469 28.30 -30.95 -9.58
C HIS A 469 29.74 -30.44 -9.37
N SER A 470 30.55 -30.35 -10.43
CA SER A 470 31.93 -29.81 -10.30
C SER A 470 31.95 -28.32 -9.95
N LEU A 471 30.97 -27.56 -10.44
CA LEU A 471 30.83 -26.12 -10.16
C LEU A 471 30.20 -25.85 -8.78
N SER A 472 29.32 -26.74 -8.31
CA SER A 472 28.73 -26.66 -6.97
C SER A 472 28.66 -28.04 -6.31
N PRO A 473 29.77 -28.49 -5.68
CA PRO A 473 29.82 -29.81 -5.02
C PRO A 473 28.91 -29.94 -3.80
N MET A 474 28.47 -28.81 -3.23
CA MET A 474 27.59 -28.75 -2.05
C MET A 474 26.10 -28.77 -2.42
N ASP A 475 25.75 -28.75 -3.71
CA ASP A 475 24.37 -28.86 -4.17
C ASP A 475 23.93 -30.32 -4.21
N HIS A 476 23.14 -30.75 -3.22
CA HIS A 476 22.63 -32.12 -3.14
C HIS A 476 21.83 -32.53 -4.39
N LEU A 477 21.11 -31.59 -5.02
CA LEU A 477 20.35 -31.87 -6.25
C LEU A 477 21.27 -32.19 -7.42
N ALA A 478 22.43 -31.53 -7.52
CA ALA A 478 23.39 -31.81 -8.58
C ALA A 478 23.99 -33.21 -8.42
N ALA A 479 24.34 -33.61 -7.19
CA ALA A 479 24.80 -34.97 -6.89
C ALA A 479 23.70 -36.01 -7.14
N PHE A 480 22.47 -35.75 -6.68
CA PHE A 480 21.32 -36.63 -6.87
C PHE A 480 21.01 -36.87 -8.36
N TYR A 481 20.86 -35.82 -9.17
CA TYR A 481 20.53 -35.98 -10.59
C TYR A 481 21.68 -36.57 -11.41
N LEU A 482 22.93 -36.32 -11.01
CA LEU A 482 24.08 -37.03 -11.58
C LEU A 482 23.99 -38.54 -11.30
N ALA A 483 23.69 -38.91 -10.05
CA ALA A 483 23.51 -40.29 -9.64
C ALA A 483 22.34 -40.96 -10.39
N LEU A 484 21.21 -40.26 -10.52
CA LEU A 484 20.05 -40.74 -11.26
C LEU A 484 20.40 -41.00 -12.73
N GLN A 485 21.14 -40.09 -13.38
CA GLN A 485 21.53 -40.25 -14.77
C GLN A 485 22.52 -41.42 -14.97
N LEU A 486 23.41 -41.67 -14.01
CA LEU A 486 24.29 -42.84 -13.99
C LEU A 486 23.50 -44.14 -13.78
N ALA A 487 22.48 -44.12 -12.91
CA ALA A 487 21.58 -45.24 -12.68
C ALA A 487 20.81 -45.61 -13.96
N ILE A 488 20.28 -44.61 -14.68
CA ILE A 488 19.63 -44.78 -15.99
C ILE A 488 20.61 -45.39 -17.00
N SER A 489 21.87 -44.95 -16.97
CA SER A 489 22.97 -45.48 -17.80
C SER A 489 23.49 -46.86 -17.35
N ARG A 490 22.90 -47.47 -16.32
CA ARG A 490 23.29 -48.74 -15.70
C ARG A 490 24.73 -48.77 -15.11
N GLN A 491 25.29 -47.60 -14.81
CA GLN A 491 26.56 -47.46 -14.09
C GLN A 491 26.30 -47.46 -12.57
N ILE A 492 25.93 -48.65 -12.07
CA ILE A 492 25.41 -48.82 -10.70
C ILE A 492 26.42 -48.43 -9.60
N PRO A 493 27.71 -48.83 -9.68
CA PRO A 493 28.69 -48.48 -8.63
C PRO A 493 28.91 -46.96 -8.51
N GLU A 494 29.04 -46.26 -9.63
CA GLU A 494 29.22 -44.81 -9.67
C GLU A 494 27.97 -44.10 -9.17
N ALA A 495 26.78 -44.55 -9.59
CA ALA A 495 25.50 -44.04 -9.10
C ALA A 495 25.40 -44.15 -7.57
N LEU A 496 25.73 -45.30 -6.98
CA LEU A 496 25.74 -45.48 -5.52
C LEU A 496 26.69 -44.51 -4.81
N GLY A 497 27.86 -44.24 -5.41
CA GLY A 497 28.80 -43.25 -4.88
C GLY A 497 28.18 -41.86 -4.78
N TYR A 498 27.56 -41.38 -5.86
CA TYR A 498 26.94 -40.05 -5.89
C TYR A 498 25.63 -39.95 -5.09
N VAL A 499 24.80 -41.01 -5.01
CA VAL A 499 23.63 -41.01 -4.12
C VAL A 499 24.06 -40.90 -2.66
N ARG A 500 25.10 -41.62 -2.25
CA ARG A 500 25.65 -41.50 -0.89
C ARG A 500 26.18 -40.10 -0.61
N GLN A 501 26.80 -39.44 -1.60
CA GLN A 501 27.21 -38.04 -1.46
C GLN A 501 25.98 -37.11 -1.33
N ALA A 502 24.92 -37.32 -2.13
CA ALA A 502 23.69 -36.55 -2.00
C ALA A 502 23.06 -36.69 -0.61
N LEU A 503 23.01 -37.93 -0.07
CA LEU A 503 22.54 -38.21 1.29
C LEU A 503 23.50 -37.68 2.37
N GLN A 504 24.80 -37.59 2.10
CA GLN A 504 25.73 -36.95 3.02
C GLN A 504 25.47 -35.44 3.14
N LEU A 505 25.01 -34.80 2.05
CA LEU A 505 24.62 -33.40 2.03
C LEU A 505 23.22 -33.19 2.62
N GLN A 506 22.28 -34.10 2.33
CA GLN A 506 20.91 -34.09 2.86
C GLN A 506 20.43 -35.52 3.17
N GLY A 507 20.59 -35.92 4.44
CA GLY A 507 20.33 -37.29 4.91
C GLY A 507 18.90 -37.78 4.71
N ASP A 508 17.95 -36.86 4.81
CA ASP A 508 16.53 -37.21 4.80
C ASP A 508 15.89 -36.92 3.42
N ASP A 509 16.65 -36.69 2.35
CA ASP A 509 16.05 -36.45 1.04
C ASP A 509 15.32 -37.69 0.50
N ALA A 510 13.99 -37.62 0.42
CA ALA A 510 13.12 -38.72 -0.01
C ALA A 510 13.51 -39.31 -1.38
N ASN A 511 13.87 -38.45 -2.34
CA ASN A 511 14.27 -38.89 -3.67
C ASN A 511 15.60 -39.66 -3.65
N SER A 512 16.58 -39.17 -2.90
CA SER A 512 17.89 -39.82 -2.74
C SER A 512 17.77 -41.16 -2.00
N LEU A 513 16.95 -41.24 -0.95
CA LEU A 513 16.67 -42.50 -0.24
C LEU A 513 16.00 -43.53 -1.17
N HIS A 514 15.00 -43.09 -1.95
CA HIS A 514 14.35 -43.94 -2.92
C HIS A 514 15.33 -44.44 -3.99
N LEU A 515 16.18 -43.56 -4.53
CA LEU A 515 17.18 -43.97 -5.51
C LEU A 515 18.22 -44.93 -4.92
N LEU A 516 18.62 -44.75 -3.65
CA LEU A 516 19.50 -45.70 -2.96
C LEU A 516 18.87 -47.09 -2.88
N ALA A 517 17.60 -47.18 -2.47
CA ALA A 517 16.88 -48.45 -2.42
C ALA A 517 16.79 -49.12 -3.81
N LEU A 518 16.48 -48.36 -4.86
CA LEU A 518 16.44 -48.87 -6.23
C LEU A 518 17.81 -49.40 -6.68
N LEU A 519 18.90 -48.70 -6.37
CA LEU A 519 20.26 -49.11 -6.72
C LEU A 519 20.70 -50.37 -5.96
N LEU A 520 20.37 -50.48 -4.67
CA LEU A 520 20.62 -51.69 -3.88
C LEU A 520 19.83 -52.89 -4.41
N SER A 521 18.57 -52.67 -4.79
CA SER A 521 17.74 -53.72 -5.41
C SER A 521 18.32 -54.17 -6.76
N ALA A 522 18.89 -53.25 -7.55
CA ALA A 522 19.57 -53.57 -8.80
C ALA A 522 20.83 -54.43 -8.58
N GLN A 523 21.47 -54.33 -7.41
CA GLN A 523 22.57 -55.20 -6.99
C GLN A 523 22.10 -56.50 -6.30
N LYS A 524 20.79 -56.75 -6.23
CA LYS A 524 20.17 -57.87 -5.51
C LYS A 524 20.35 -57.83 -3.98
N HIS A 525 20.69 -56.68 -3.41
CA HIS A 525 20.72 -56.47 -1.96
C HIS A 525 19.32 -56.10 -1.45
N TYR A 526 18.38 -57.04 -1.56
CA TYR A 526 16.96 -56.77 -1.29
C TYR A 526 16.66 -56.41 0.17
N HIS A 527 17.37 -57.01 1.14
CA HIS A 527 17.19 -56.69 2.55
C HIS A 527 17.63 -55.27 2.88
N ASP A 528 18.80 -54.84 2.38
CA ASP A 528 19.27 -53.48 2.58
C ASP A 528 18.36 -52.47 1.88
N ALA A 529 17.90 -52.79 0.66
CA ALA A 529 16.93 -51.96 -0.06
C ALA A 529 15.62 -51.77 0.72
N LEU A 530 15.08 -52.86 1.30
CA LEU A 530 13.87 -52.81 2.12
C LEU A 530 14.06 -51.96 3.37
N ASN A 531 15.18 -52.13 4.08
CA ASN A 531 15.50 -51.32 5.26
C ASN A 531 15.55 -49.81 4.94
N ILE A 532 16.10 -49.44 3.78
CA ILE A 532 16.12 -48.05 3.33
C ILE A 532 14.70 -47.54 3.01
N ILE A 533 13.86 -48.36 2.39
CA ILE A 533 12.45 -47.99 2.15
C ILE A 533 11.67 -47.85 3.45
N ASP A 534 11.85 -48.76 4.41
CA ASP A 534 11.21 -48.69 5.72
C ASP A 534 11.61 -47.40 6.47
N MET A 535 12.88 -47.00 6.36
CA MET A 535 13.37 -45.72 6.88
C MET A 535 12.77 -44.52 6.14
N ALA A 536 12.67 -44.57 4.81
CA ALA A 536 12.06 -43.51 4.02
C ALA A 536 10.55 -43.38 4.33
N LEU A 537 9.86 -44.49 4.59
CA LEU A 537 8.45 -44.55 4.99
C LEU A 537 8.23 -44.07 6.42
N SER A 538 9.18 -44.28 7.35
CA SER A 538 9.06 -43.74 8.71
C SER A 538 9.16 -42.22 8.73
N GLU A 539 10.00 -41.65 7.87
CA GLU A 539 10.13 -40.19 7.72
C GLU A 539 9.04 -39.58 6.82
N TYR A 540 8.63 -40.31 5.77
CA TYR A 540 7.65 -39.86 4.77
C TYR A 540 6.51 -40.87 4.58
N PRO A 541 5.59 -41.00 5.56
CA PRO A 541 4.54 -42.02 5.54
C PRO A 541 3.55 -41.87 4.37
N GLU A 542 3.40 -40.67 3.80
CA GLU A 542 2.44 -40.38 2.72
C GLU A 542 3.05 -40.37 1.31
N ASN A 543 4.38 -40.49 1.13
CA ASN A 543 5.04 -40.31 -0.18
C ASN A 543 5.09 -41.58 -1.06
N PHE A 544 4.84 -42.75 -0.50
CA PHE A 544 5.00 -44.04 -1.19
C PHE A 544 3.76 -44.95 -1.09
N MET A 545 2.64 -44.41 -0.59
CA MET A 545 1.30 -45.01 -0.72
C MET A 545 0.64 -44.53 -2.00
#